data_AF-A0ABD3AXM5-F1
#
_entry.id   AF-A0ABD3AXM5-F1
#
_cell.length_a   1.000
_cell.length_b   1.000
_cell.length_c   1.000
_cell.angle_alpha   90.00
_cell.angle_beta   90.00
_cell.angle_gamma   90.00
#
_symmetry.space_group_name_H-M   'P 1'
#
loop_
_entity.id
_entity.type
_entity.pdbx_description
1 polymer ?
#
loop_
_entity_poly.entity_id
_entity_poly.type
_entity_poly.pdbx_seq_one_letter_code
_entity_poly.pdbx_strand_id
1 'polypeptide(L)'
;MEGMFDLDMALSTTTIEENNMETKLCEAKAFDDLLNQLSEMPMVDKAVGELCIVCMEGLESSGKQVPCGHVFHSTCTAKWLSDHNSCPLCRSTVFSSA
;
A
#
# COMPACT_ATOMS: atom_id res chain seq x y z
N MET A 1 -13.49 11.47 -52.46
CA MET A 1 -12.87 10.73 -51.35
C MET A 1 -13.31 11.46 -50.11
N GLU A 2 -14.38 10.92 -49.54
CA GLU A 2 -15.18 11.49 -48.44
C GLU A 2 -14.31 11.57 -47.18
N GLY A 3 -14.24 12.74 -46.56
CA GLY A 3 -13.50 12.98 -45.32
C GLY A 3 -14.36 13.79 -44.36
N MET A 4 -15.42 13.15 -43.89
CA MET A 4 -16.38 13.62 -42.90
C MET A 4 -15.66 13.83 -41.56
N PHE A 5 -15.53 15.08 -41.12
CA PHE A 5 -15.28 15.41 -39.71
C PHE A 5 -16.11 16.63 -39.35
N ASP A 6 -17.42 16.40 -39.17
CA ASP A 6 -18.30 17.36 -38.51
C ASP A 6 -18.03 17.29 -37.01
N LEU A 7 -17.18 18.21 -36.54
CA LEU A 7 -16.92 18.44 -35.13
C LEU A 7 -17.77 19.62 -34.66
N ASP A 8 -19.06 19.38 -34.45
CA ASP A 8 -19.79 20.07 -33.39
C ASP A 8 -21.05 19.29 -32.98
N MET A 9 -21.05 18.80 -31.74
CA MET A 9 -22.28 18.61 -30.96
C MET A 9 -21.91 18.76 -29.48
N ALA A 10 -21.61 19.99 -29.08
CA ALA A 10 -21.76 20.35 -27.68
C ALA A 10 -23.24 20.22 -27.29
N LEU A 11 -23.56 19.41 -26.28
CA LEU A 11 -24.03 19.85 -24.96
C LEU A 11 -24.79 18.73 -24.21
N SER A 12 -24.21 18.32 -23.08
CA SER A 12 -24.85 18.03 -21.80
C SER A 12 -26.12 17.17 -21.72
N THR A 13 -25.96 15.94 -21.24
CA THR A 13 -26.74 15.43 -20.10
C THR A 13 -25.88 14.52 -19.24
N THR A 14 -25.74 14.91 -17.99
CA THR A 14 -25.27 14.12 -16.87
C THR A 14 -26.18 12.90 -16.69
N THR A 15 -25.71 11.72 -17.07
CA THR A 15 -26.14 10.50 -16.37
C THR A 15 -25.01 10.13 -15.42
N ILE A 16 -25.23 10.49 -14.17
CA ILE A 16 -24.50 10.01 -13.00
C ILE A 16 -24.45 8.48 -13.11
N GLU A 17 -23.25 7.93 -13.24
CA GLU A 17 -23.04 6.49 -13.18
C GLU A 17 -23.39 6.03 -11.77
N GLU A 18 -24.50 5.32 -11.67
CA GLU A 18 -24.98 4.72 -10.44
C GLU A 18 -23.93 3.72 -9.94
N ASN A 19 -23.42 4.01 -8.74
CA ASN A 19 -22.64 3.10 -7.93
C ASN A 19 -23.39 1.77 -7.77
N ASN A 20 -22.98 0.73 -8.51
CA ASN A 20 -23.29 -0.65 -8.17
C ASN A 20 -22.01 -1.45 -7.97
N MET A 21 -21.65 -1.53 -6.69
CA MET A 21 -20.78 -2.51 -6.06
C MET A 21 -21.27 -3.93 -6.41
N GLU A 22 -20.59 -4.62 -7.30
CA GLU A 22 -20.62 -6.09 -7.35
C GLU A 22 -19.22 -6.58 -7.71
N THR A 23 -18.42 -6.74 -6.66
CA THR A 23 -17.13 -7.41 -6.65
C THR A 23 -17.29 -8.86 -7.12
N LYS A 24 -17.03 -9.09 -8.41
CA LYS A 24 -16.83 -10.44 -8.97
C LYS A 24 -15.51 -10.99 -8.45
N LEU A 25 -15.62 -11.79 -7.40
CA LEU A 25 -14.61 -12.64 -6.79
C LEU A 25 -13.87 -13.46 -7.86
N CYS A 26 -12.64 -13.06 -8.17
CA CYS A 26 -11.62 -13.94 -8.75
C CYS A 26 -10.58 -14.24 -7.66
N GLU A 27 -10.47 -15.53 -7.34
CA GLU A 27 -9.35 -16.22 -6.67
C GLU A 27 -8.79 -15.56 -5.40
N ALA A 28 -9.60 -15.60 -4.34
CA ALA A 28 -9.21 -15.31 -2.96
C ALA A 28 -8.22 -16.34 -2.40
N LYS A 29 -6.93 -16.22 -2.72
CA LYS A 29 -5.84 -16.88 -1.95
C LYS A 29 -4.45 -16.26 -2.09
N ALA A 30 -4.35 -14.93 -2.19
CA ALA A 30 -3.04 -14.26 -2.21
C ALA A 30 -2.94 -12.95 -1.41
N PHE A 31 -4.06 -12.31 -1.06
CA PHE A 31 -4.04 -11.03 -0.33
C PHE A 31 -4.12 -11.21 1.20
N ASP A 32 -4.82 -12.25 1.64
CA ASP A 32 -5.06 -12.54 3.06
C ASP A 32 -3.80 -13.07 3.78
N ASP A 33 -2.94 -13.80 3.06
CA ASP A 33 -1.70 -14.36 3.60
C ASP A 33 -0.67 -13.26 3.93
N LEU A 34 -0.55 -12.24 3.08
CA LEU A 34 0.34 -11.09 3.30
C LEU A 34 -0.12 -10.21 4.47
N LEU A 35 -1.44 -10.07 4.65
CA LEU A 35 -2.03 -9.33 5.79
C LEU A 35 -1.78 -10.04 7.11
N ASN A 36 -1.84 -11.37 7.13
CA ASN A 36 -1.57 -12.14 8.33
C ASN A 36 -0.09 -12.03 8.75
N GLN A 37 0.84 -12.03 7.79
CA GLN A 37 2.28 -11.89 8.07
C GLN A 37 2.68 -10.50 8.63
N LEU A 38 1.94 -9.43 8.29
CA LEU A 38 2.16 -8.09 8.86
C LEU A 38 1.63 -7.96 10.31
N SER A 39 0.69 -8.81 10.69
CA SER A 39 0.03 -8.78 12.00
C SER A 39 0.95 -9.21 13.14
N GLU A 40 1.95 -10.05 12.85
CA GLU A 40 2.85 -10.63 13.85
C GLU A 40 4.04 -9.73 14.25
N MET A 41 4.24 -8.61 13.54
CA MET A 41 5.32 -7.67 13.89
C MET A 41 4.97 -6.86 15.14
N PRO A 42 5.83 -6.89 16.18
CA PRO A 42 5.58 -6.16 17.42
C PRO A 42 5.53 -4.66 17.14
N MET A 43 4.55 -4.01 17.75
CA MET A 43 4.47 -2.56 17.83
C MET A 43 5.40 -2.11 18.96
N VAL A 44 6.32 -1.20 18.66
CA VAL A 44 7.23 -0.64 19.67
C VAL A 44 6.92 0.84 19.83
N ASP A 45 6.68 1.23 21.08
CA ASP A 45 6.61 2.62 21.51
C ASP A 45 8.05 3.17 21.53
N LYS A 46 8.48 3.73 20.39
CA LYS A 46 9.83 4.26 20.26
C LYS A 46 9.88 5.71 20.72
N ALA A 47 10.99 6.10 21.32
CA ALA A 47 11.21 7.48 21.77
C ALA A 47 11.05 8.46 20.59
N VAL A 48 10.33 9.56 20.84
CA VAL A 48 10.20 10.72 19.94
C VAL A 48 11.59 11.09 19.40
N GLY A 49 11.79 10.96 18.08
CA GLY A 49 13.06 11.30 17.41
C GLY A 49 13.54 10.30 16.36
N GLU A 50 12.89 9.15 16.24
CA GLU A 50 13.18 8.19 15.16
C GLU A 50 12.47 8.60 13.87
N LEU A 51 13.22 8.62 12.77
CA LEU A 51 12.74 9.03 11.45
C LEU A 51 12.40 7.80 10.60
N CYS A 52 11.21 7.80 10.01
CA CYS A 52 10.84 6.83 9.01
C CYS A 52 11.51 7.20 7.69
N ILE A 53 12.53 6.45 7.25
CA ILE A 53 13.22 6.77 5.98
C ILE A 53 12.37 6.58 4.72
N VAL A 54 11.20 5.96 4.84
CA VAL A 54 10.28 5.76 3.72
C VAL A 54 9.52 7.05 3.38
N CYS A 55 9.02 7.77 4.39
CA CYS A 55 8.35 9.06 4.20
C CYS A 55 9.18 10.27 4.64
N MET A 56 10.34 10.04 5.27
CA MET A 56 11.24 11.03 5.86
C MET A 56 10.63 11.85 7.02
N GLU A 57 9.58 11.34 7.66
CA GLU A 57 8.89 11.98 8.79
C GLU A 57 9.18 11.28 10.12
N GLY A 58 8.94 11.97 11.23
CA GLY A 58 9.08 11.40 12.57
C GLY A 58 8.02 10.34 12.86
N LEU A 59 8.38 9.32 13.65
CA LEU A 59 7.41 8.40 14.21
C LEU A 59 6.62 9.13 15.33
N GLU A 60 5.33 9.37 15.08
CA GLU A 60 4.47 10.16 15.99
C GLU A 60 3.90 9.37 17.17
N SER A 61 3.72 8.06 17.04
CA SER A 61 3.01 7.27 18.06
C SER A 61 3.60 5.88 18.20
N SER A 62 3.58 5.11 17.11
CA SER A 62 4.05 3.75 17.12
C SER A 62 4.45 3.31 15.72
N GLY A 63 5.51 2.50 15.65
CA GLY A 63 6.03 1.96 14.40
C GLY A 63 6.00 0.44 14.40
N LYS A 64 6.00 -0.12 13.19
CA LYS A 64 6.17 -1.55 12.97
C LYS A 64 7.65 -1.87 12.95
N GLN A 65 8.06 -2.78 13.82
CA GLN A 65 9.42 -3.29 13.84
C GLN A 65 9.54 -4.51 12.93
N VAL A 66 10.36 -4.40 11.89
CA VAL A 66 10.73 -5.53 11.03
C VAL A 66 11.69 -6.47 11.77
N PRO A 67 11.80 -7.77 11.40
CA PRO A 67 12.58 -8.76 12.16
C PRO A 67 14.08 -8.46 12.26
N CYS A 68 14.61 -7.58 11.40
CA CYS A 68 15.98 -7.08 11.52
C CYS A 68 16.16 -6.00 12.62
N GLY A 69 15.09 -5.56 13.29
CA GLY A 69 15.12 -4.59 14.39
C GLY A 69 14.84 -3.13 13.99
N HIS A 70 14.68 -2.84 12.70
CA HIS A 70 14.35 -1.49 12.22
C HIS A 70 12.86 -1.18 12.35
N VAL A 71 12.52 0.11 12.51
CA VAL A 71 11.15 0.54 12.79
C VAL A 71 10.73 1.62 11.80
N PHE A 72 9.54 1.46 11.21
CA PHE A 72 8.94 2.43 10.29
C PHE A 72 7.45 2.60 10.63
N HIS A 73 6.77 3.59 10.04
CA HIS A 73 5.31 3.67 10.21
C HIS A 73 4.64 2.39 9.71
N SER A 74 3.55 2.00 10.36
CA SER A 74 2.77 0.81 9.96
C SER A 74 2.33 0.88 8.50
N THR A 75 1.90 2.06 8.05
CA THR A 75 1.51 2.34 6.67
C THR A 75 2.69 2.26 5.70
N CYS A 76 3.82 2.87 6.04
CA CYS A 76 5.04 2.83 5.24
C CYS A 76 5.59 1.42 5.09
N THR A 77 5.59 0.65 6.19
CA THR A 77 6.02 -0.75 6.21
C THR A 77 5.13 -1.60 5.31
N ALA A 78 3.80 -1.50 5.45
CA ALA A 78 2.85 -2.26 4.63
C ALA A 78 2.97 -1.92 3.14
N LYS A 79 3.08 -0.62 2.81
CA LYS A 79 3.25 -0.15 1.44
C LYS A 79 4.55 -0.68 0.82
N TRP A 80 5.65 -0.58 1.55
CA TRP A 80 6.94 -1.09 1.07
C TRP A 80 6.93 -2.61 0.88
N LEU A 81 6.38 -3.36 1.84
CA LEU A 81 6.32 -4.82 1.80
C LEU A 81 5.35 -5.37 0.75
N SER A 82 4.49 -4.52 0.19
CA SER A 82 3.63 -4.87 -0.95
C SER A 82 4.44 -5.07 -2.23
N ASP A 83 5.52 -4.30 -2.42
CA ASP A 83 6.39 -4.37 -3.60
C ASP A 83 7.73 -5.09 -3.32
N HIS A 84 8.20 -5.04 -2.07
CA HIS A 84 9.54 -5.47 -1.69
C HIS A 84 9.56 -6.24 -0.38
N ASN A 85 9.95 -7.52 -0.40
CA ASN A 85 10.13 -8.32 0.81
C ASN A 85 11.49 -8.08 1.51
N SER A 86 11.91 -6.83 1.70
CA SER A 86 13.20 -6.50 2.32
C SER A 86 13.15 -5.22 3.13
N CYS A 87 14.03 -5.07 4.12
CA CYS A 87 14.13 -3.85 4.90
C CYS A 87 14.73 -2.69 4.07
N PRO A 88 14.13 -1.50 4.05
CA PRO A 88 14.65 -0.37 3.27
C PRO A 88 15.98 0.20 3.83
N LEU A 89 16.33 -0.12 5.09
CA LEU A 89 17.60 0.30 5.70
C LEU A 89 18.75 -0.69 5.48
N CYS A 90 18.53 -1.96 5.79
CA CYS A 90 19.60 -2.96 5.79
C CYS A 90 19.45 -4.06 4.72
N ARG A 91 18.39 -4.01 3.90
CA ARG A 91 18.06 -5.00 2.86
C ARG A 91 17.89 -6.44 3.35
N SER A 92 17.82 -6.66 4.66
CA SER A 92 17.48 -7.96 5.23
C SER A 92 16.07 -8.36 4.81
N THR A 93 15.88 -9.62 4.43
CA THR A 93 14.57 -10.18 4.08
C THR A 93 13.63 -10.09 5.28
N VAL A 94 12.40 -9.64 5.05
CA VAL A 94 11.40 -9.47 6.13
C VAL A 94 10.61 -10.75 6.35
N PHE A 95 10.22 -11.44 5.29
CA PHE A 95 9.60 -12.75 5.34
C PHE A 95 10.56 -13.76 4.72
N SER A 96 11.23 -14.57 5.55
CA SER A 96 11.96 -15.74 5.03
C SER A 96 10.93 -16.85 4.86
N SER A 97 10.45 -17.07 3.64
CA SER A 97 9.68 -18.27 3.30
C SER A 97 10.60 -19.47 3.44
N ALA A 98 10.54 -20.13 4.60
CA ALA A 98 11.14 -21.44 4.85
C ALA A 98 10.10 -22.53 4.57
#